data_AF-A0A1M7R3A3-F1
#
_entry.id   AF-A0A1M7R3A3-F1
#
_cell.length_a   1.000
_cell.length_b   1.000
_cell.length_c   1.000
_cell.angle_alpha   90.00
_cell.angle_beta   90.00
_cell.angle_gamma   90.00
#
_symmetry.space_group_name_H-M   'P 1'
#
loop_
_entity.id
_entity.type
_entity.pdbx_description
1 polymer ?
#
loop_
_entity_poly.entity_id
_entity_poly.type
_entity_poly.pdbx_seq_one_letter_code
_entity_poly.pdbx_strand_id
1 'polypeptide(L)'
;MTTFVFLWSGTDVAYPSAAYAADIATTAAGGTVPARWSTARRHGLQVGDVVYLLRTGTDRGLVGRGRLTDSQLMVEAHWQQPGKSEHYAQVEWDTVLPLGDRLPIVDLLDAMPAYRWNDLYNSGQEVEPPADGVLDVLWKDHLQMLASRGPDGPDEAARLLKGLIGIELRTPDGGTTTIVEVTDTDAIVRSGRSPGGKPVPIARVQAVLVRLYAKGSVTVDPQEAQYRAAFLGAVLRSVDGVTISGSSPAAVTTRRGASTPADSATGDLDTIEHTGTELFSGVLNRAAGGLSRGEQTRLRANLLRGATDADCALCGNRYPAAFLRAAHIKRRAVCSDEERRDLANIAMLACVFGCDALFELGYLGVDASGVIRVSSRAEGALADRLAALDGRPVDAHTSANASYYAWHFTNIADVDPALWLR
;
A
#
# COMPACT_ATOMS: atom_id res chain seq x y z
N MET A 1 25.55 -11.52 -17.96
CA MET A 1 25.56 -11.20 -16.52
C MET A 1 24.33 -11.83 -15.95
N THR A 2 24.49 -12.69 -14.96
CA THR A 2 23.40 -13.42 -14.34
C THR A 2 22.81 -12.57 -13.22
N THR A 3 21.50 -12.74 -12.97
CA THR A 3 20.80 -12.01 -11.90
C THR A 3 20.44 -12.97 -10.77
N PHE A 4 20.74 -12.55 -9.54
CA PHE A 4 20.45 -13.33 -8.34
C PHE A 4 19.59 -12.55 -7.34
N VAL A 5 18.81 -13.28 -6.55
CA VAL A 5 18.09 -12.75 -5.38
C VAL A 5 18.74 -13.27 -4.11
N PHE A 6 19.15 -12.35 -3.26
CA PHE A 6 19.61 -12.60 -1.90
C PHE A 6 18.51 -12.23 -0.92
N LEU A 7 18.45 -12.94 0.21
CA LEU A 7 17.38 -12.80 1.20
C LEU A 7 17.88 -12.08 2.45
N TRP A 8 17.00 -11.26 3.01
CA TRP A 8 17.16 -10.65 4.33
C TRP A 8 15.87 -10.82 5.12
N SER A 9 15.94 -11.29 6.35
CA SER A 9 14.77 -11.44 7.23
C SER A 9 14.35 -10.15 7.93
N GLY A 10 15.08 -9.04 7.73
CA GLY A 10 14.86 -7.82 8.49
C GLY A 10 15.49 -7.85 9.89
N THR A 11 16.30 -8.87 10.20
CA THR A 11 16.94 -8.98 11.51
C THR A 11 18.22 -8.15 11.57
N ASP A 12 18.48 -7.62 12.77
CA ASP A 12 19.65 -6.79 13.08
C ASP A 12 20.97 -7.59 13.00
N VAL A 13 20.88 -8.92 13.15
CA VAL A 13 22.04 -9.82 13.06
C VAL A 13 22.60 -9.89 11.64
N ALA A 14 21.73 -9.96 10.63
CA ALA A 14 22.14 -10.08 9.24
C ALA A 14 22.45 -8.72 8.61
N TYR A 15 21.74 -7.67 9.02
CA TYR A 15 21.99 -6.30 8.59
C TYR A 15 21.75 -5.35 9.75
N PRO A 16 22.80 -4.96 10.50
CA PRO A 16 22.66 -4.09 11.66
C PRO A 16 22.01 -2.77 11.28
N SER A 17 21.04 -2.31 12.06
CA SER A 17 20.17 -1.17 11.76
C SER A 17 20.96 0.12 11.55
N ALA A 18 22.04 0.31 12.32
CA ALA A 18 22.94 1.45 12.15
C ALA A 18 23.71 1.39 10.82
N ALA A 19 24.19 0.21 10.43
CA ALA A 19 24.85 0.00 9.15
C ALA A 19 23.86 0.17 7.99
N TYR A 20 22.68 -0.43 8.09
CA TYR A 20 21.61 -0.29 7.10
C TYR A 20 21.21 1.17 6.87
N ALA A 21 21.04 1.96 7.94
CA ALA A 21 20.73 3.39 7.83
C ALA A 21 21.88 4.19 7.16
N ALA A 22 23.14 3.87 7.50
CA ALA A 22 24.31 4.51 6.88
C ALA A 22 24.45 4.15 5.40
N ASP A 23 24.16 2.90 5.04
CA ASP A 23 24.23 2.39 3.68
C ASP A 23 23.14 2.99 2.78
N ILE A 24 21.92 3.18 3.32
CA ILE A 24 20.86 3.95 2.65
C ILE A 24 21.36 5.36 2.33
N ALA A 25 21.93 6.06 3.31
CA ALA A 25 22.41 7.43 3.11
C ALA A 25 23.54 7.50 2.07
N THR A 26 24.49 6.56 2.13
CA THR A 26 25.63 6.48 1.21
C THR A 26 25.17 6.23 -0.22
N THR A 27 24.28 5.26 -0.43
CA THR A 27 23.80 4.91 -1.77
C THR A 27 22.82 5.94 -2.34
N ALA A 28 22.01 6.59 -1.50
CA ALA A 28 21.18 7.73 -1.91
C ALA A 28 22.02 8.93 -2.39
N ALA A 29 23.23 9.10 -1.86
CA ALA A 29 24.19 10.12 -2.33
C ALA A 29 24.94 9.72 -3.62
N GLY A 30 24.61 8.56 -4.20
CA GLY A 30 25.27 8.03 -5.41
C GLY A 30 26.56 7.26 -5.15
N GLY A 31 26.89 6.98 -3.88
CA GLY A 31 28.00 6.10 -3.52
C GLY A 31 27.64 4.62 -3.62
N THR A 32 28.63 3.75 -3.49
CA THR A 32 28.45 2.30 -3.34
C THR A 32 28.89 1.87 -1.94
N VAL A 33 28.37 0.74 -1.45
CA VAL A 33 28.78 0.18 -0.16
C VAL A 33 29.14 -1.30 -0.27
N PRO A 34 30.34 -1.71 0.21
CA PRO A 34 30.72 -3.11 0.24
C PRO A 34 29.96 -3.83 1.36
N ALA A 35 29.49 -5.03 1.05
CA ALA A 35 28.78 -5.89 1.98
C ALA A 35 29.12 -7.34 1.75
N ARG A 36 28.96 -8.13 2.81
CA ARG A 36 29.09 -9.57 2.76
C ARG A 36 27.72 -10.19 2.99
N TRP A 37 27.31 -11.10 2.11
CA TRP A 37 25.98 -11.71 2.21
C TRP A 37 26.03 -13.22 2.10
N SER A 38 25.26 -13.90 2.96
CA SER A 38 25.19 -15.36 2.94
C SER A 38 24.47 -15.85 1.69
N THR A 39 24.93 -16.98 1.15
CA THR A 39 24.35 -17.62 -0.04
C THR A 39 24.43 -19.14 0.09
N ALA A 40 23.36 -19.83 -0.35
CA ALA A 40 23.39 -21.29 -0.47
C ALA A 40 24.01 -21.75 -1.79
N ARG A 41 24.14 -20.84 -2.77
CA ARG A 41 24.71 -21.13 -4.08
C ARG A 41 26.23 -21.24 -3.97
N ARG A 42 26.78 -22.31 -4.56
CA ARG A 42 28.20 -22.68 -4.42
C ARG A 42 29.04 -22.48 -5.69
N HIS A 43 28.38 -22.21 -6.82
CA HIS A 43 29.01 -22.12 -8.13
C HIS A 43 28.16 -21.25 -9.08
N GLY A 44 28.75 -20.87 -10.21
CA GLY A 44 28.08 -20.06 -11.23
C GLY A 44 27.84 -18.60 -10.84
N LEU A 45 28.58 -18.10 -9.85
CA LEU A 45 28.64 -16.69 -9.47
C LEU A 45 29.88 -16.08 -10.12
N GLN A 46 29.73 -14.98 -10.83
CA GLN A 46 30.82 -14.28 -11.51
C GLN A 46 30.86 -12.81 -11.07
N VAL A 47 32.06 -12.22 -11.12
CA VAL A 47 32.22 -10.78 -10.87
C VAL A 47 31.37 -9.99 -11.85
N GLY A 48 30.61 -9.02 -11.34
CA GLY A 48 29.71 -8.16 -12.13
C GLY A 48 28.27 -8.68 -12.27
N ASP A 49 27.98 -9.92 -11.87
CA ASP A 49 26.61 -10.42 -11.78
C ASP A 49 25.76 -9.54 -10.86
N VAL A 50 24.48 -9.38 -11.21
CA VAL A 50 23.56 -8.48 -10.52
C VAL A 50 22.93 -9.21 -9.35
N VAL A 51 22.83 -8.53 -8.21
CA VAL A 51 22.20 -9.06 -7.01
C VAL A 51 21.11 -8.10 -6.55
N TYR A 52 19.92 -8.64 -6.31
CA TYR A 52 18.83 -7.95 -5.64
C TYR A 52 18.66 -8.45 -4.21
N LEU A 53 18.46 -7.53 -3.27
CA LEU A 53 18.21 -7.86 -1.88
C LEU A 53 16.70 -7.86 -1.59
N LEU A 54 16.13 -9.03 -1.34
CA LEU A 54 14.72 -9.22 -1.00
C LEU A 54 14.55 -9.30 0.52
N ARG A 55 13.72 -8.40 1.06
CA ARG A 55 13.21 -8.55 2.42
C ARG A 55 12.15 -9.65 2.48
N THR A 56 12.32 -10.56 3.43
CA THR A 56 11.44 -11.68 3.75
C THR A 56 10.72 -11.43 5.08
N GLY A 57 9.66 -12.19 5.37
CA GLY A 57 8.83 -12.00 6.56
C GLY A 57 7.74 -10.94 6.36
N THR A 58 7.65 -9.95 7.26
CA THR A 58 6.71 -8.82 7.12
C THR A 58 7.21 -7.82 6.07
N ASP A 59 6.33 -6.97 5.54
CA ASP A 59 6.60 -5.96 4.50
C ASP A 59 7.65 -6.44 3.47
N ARG A 60 7.34 -7.56 2.78
CA ARG A 60 8.22 -8.16 1.78
C ARG A 60 8.38 -7.23 0.58
N GLY A 61 9.56 -7.29 -0.04
CA GLY A 61 9.89 -6.48 -1.22
C GLY A 61 11.39 -6.29 -1.39
N LEU A 62 11.81 -5.85 -2.57
CA LEU A 62 13.22 -5.55 -2.82
C LEU A 62 13.62 -4.25 -2.15
N VAL A 63 14.71 -4.31 -1.39
CA VAL A 63 15.26 -3.20 -0.60
C VAL A 63 16.67 -2.82 -1.05
N GLY A 64 17.24 -3.53 -2.01
CA GLY A 64 18.56 -3.17 -2.53
C GLY A 64 18.92 -3.85 -3.82
N ARG A 65 19.94 -3.29 -4.47
CA ARG A 65 20.55 -3.78 -5.70
C ARG A 65 22.05 -3.54 -5.65
N GLY A 66 22.81 -4.47 -6.18
CA GLY A 66 24.26 -4.40 -6.23
C GLY A 66 24.86 -5.38 -7.22
N ARG A 67 26.18 -5.56 -7.12
CA ARG A 67 26.94 -6.47 -7.97
C ARG A 67 27.90 -7.31 -7.15
N LEU A 68 28.15 -8.53 -7.62
CA LEU A 68 29.21 -9.36 -7.06
C LEU A 68 30.58 -8.77 -7.41
N THR A 69 31.44 -8.66 -6.40
CA THR A 69 32.81 -8.15 -6.56
C THR A 69 33.85 -9.26 -6.52
N ASP A 70 33.47 -10.46 -6.08
CA ASP A 70 34.33 -11.63 -6.05
C ASP A 70 33.59 -12.85 -6.61
N SER A 71 34.34 -13.68 -7.35
CA SER A 71 33.89 -14.98 -7.84
C SER A 71 34.17 -16.11 -6.84
N GLN A 72 35.02 -15.87 -5.84
CA GLN A 72 35.32 -16.80 -4.77
C GLN A 72 34.38 -16.59 -3.58
N LEU A 73 33.79 -17.69 -3.10
CA LEU A 73 32.96 -17.67 -1.91
C LEU A 73 33.84 -17.81 -0.67
N MET A 74 33.64 -16.91 0.30
CA MET A 74 34.22 -17.08 1.62
C MET A 74 33.44 -18.16 2.37
N VAL A 75 34.15 -19.06 3.05
CA VAL A 75 33.55 -20.14 3.83
C VAL A 75 33.84 -19.88 5.30
N GLU A 76 32.78 -19.68 6.09
CA GLU A 76 32.88 -19.48 7.55
C GLU A 76 32.11 -20.56 8.30
N ALA A 77 32.48 -20.80 9.56
CA ALA A 77 31.78 -21.73 10.42
C ALA A 77 30.38 -21.20 10.78
N HIS A 78 29.35 -22.03 10.65
CA HIS A 78 27.97 -21.68 10.96
C HIS A 78 27.81 -21.47 12.47
N TRP A 79 27.45 -20.26 12.88
CA TRP A 79 27.44 -19.81 14.27
C TRP A 79 26.48 -20.60 15.19
N GLN A 80 25.40 -21.20 14.66
CA GLN A 80 24.50 -22.08 15.45
C GLN A 80 24.70 -23.59 15.27
N GLN A 81 25.45 -24.06 14.27
CA GLN A 81 25.49 -25.49 13.90
C GLN A 81 26.94 -25.96 13.76
N PRO A 82 27.53 -26.50 14.83
CA PRO A 82 28.90 -26.99 14.83
C PRO A 82 29.12 -27.99 13.68
N GLY A 83 30.13 -27.75 12.84
CA GLY A 83 30.47 -28.59 11.69
C GLY A 83 29.76 -28.22 10.38
N LYS A 84 28.85 -27.23 10.37
CA LYS A 84 28.34 -26.63 9.13
C LYS A 84 29.13 -25.39 8.78
N SER A 85 29.26 -25.14 7.48
CA SER A 85 29.87 -23.93 6.95
C SER A 85 28.85 -23.13 6.13
N GLU A 86 28.82 -21.83 6.34
CA GLU A 86 28.06 -20.88 5.54
C GLU A 86 28.97 -20.26 4.48
N HIS A 87 28.41 -20.05 3.29
CA HIS A 87 29.13 -19.43 2.19
C HIS A 87 28.68 -17.98 2.09
N TYR A 88 29.64 -17.10 1.89
CA TYR A 88 29.43 -15.68 1.79
C TYR A 88 29.96 -15.16 0.47
N ALA A 89 29.10 -14.45 -0.25
CA ALA A 89 29.49 -13.71 -1.44
C ALA A 89 29.82 -12.25 -1.06
N GLN A 90 30.81 -11.68 -1.72
CA GLN A 90 31.12 -10.26 -1.63
C GLN A 90 30.26 -9.49 -2.63
N VAL A 91 29.51 -8.52 -2.11
CA VAL A 91 28.57 -7.71 -2.87
C VAL A 91 28.95 -6.24 -2.68
N GLU A 92 28.85 -5.47 -3.74
CA GLU A 92 28.87 -4.01 -3.66
C GLU A 92 27.47 -3.50 -3.99
N TRP A 93 26.77 -2.96 -2.99
CA TRP A 93 25.44 -2.39 -3.19
C TRP A 93 25.56 -1.03 -3.88
N ASP A 94 24.86 -0.89 -5.00
CA ASP A 94 24.70 0.39 -5.69
C ASP A 94 23.48 1.17 -5.19
N THR A 95 22.49 0.45 -4.65
CA THR A 95 21.28 1.03 -4.09
C THR A 95 20.83 0.26 -2.86
N VAL A 96 20.57 0.96 -1.76
CA VAL A 96 19.88 0.44 -0.59
C VAL A 96 18.73 1.39 -0.24
N LEU A 97 17.51 0.87 -0.18
CA LEU A 97 16.29 1.64 0.07
C LEU A 97 15.80 1.45 1.50
N PRO A 98 15.19 2.47 2.13
CA PRO A 98 14.45 2.28 3.38
C PRO A 98 13.23 1.37 3.15
N LEU A 99 12.79 0.66 4.18
CA LEU A 99 11.67 -0.29 4.08
C LEU A 99 10.36 0.30 3.54
N GLY A 100 10.13 1.59 3.80
CA GLY A 100 8.95 2.33 3.30
C GLY A 100 8.98 2.57 1.78
N ASP A 101 10.17 2.60 1.19
CA ASP A 101 10.40 2.83 -0.23
C ASP A 101 10.82 1.56 -0.97
N ARG A 102 10.77 0.39 -0.34
CA ARG A 102 11.05 -0.89 -1.01
C ARG A 102 10.14 -1.10 -2.23
N LEU A 103 10.60 -1.84 -3.23
CA LEU A 103 9.73 -2.36 -4.30
C LEU A 103 8.87 -3.50 -3.72
N PRO A 104 7.56 -3.30 -3.52
CA PRO A 104 6.71 -4.26 -2.82
C PRO A 104 6.65 -5.64 -3.49
N ILE A 105 6.53 -6.69 -2.69
CA ILE A 105 6.38 -8.07 -3.20
C ILE A 105 5.18 -8.24 -4.14
N VAL A 106 4.12 -7.44 -3.94
CA VAL A 106 2.92 -7.50 -4.78
C VAL A 106 3.22 -7.07 -6.22
N ASP A 107 4.11 -6.10 -6.41
CA ASP A 107 4.50 -5.61 -7.74
C ASP A 107 5.43 -6.60 -8.43
N LEU A 108 6.27 -7.32 -7.66
CA LEU A 108 7.10 -8.42 -8.15
C LEU A 108 6.26 -9.63 -8.59
N LEU A 109 5.26 -10.00 -7.78
CA LEU A 109 4.32 -11.07 -8.09
C LEU A 109 3.45 -10.74 -9.31
N ASP A 110 3.12 -9.46 -9.51
CA ASP A 110 2.35 -8.97 -10.66
C ASP A 110 3.17 -8.98 -11.95
N ALA A 111 4.39 -8.43 -11.92
CA ALA A 111 5.24 -8.31 -13.10
C ALA A 111 5.89 -9.65 -13.49
N MET A 112 6.16 -10.53 -12.53
CA MET A 112 6.89 -11.79 -12.73
C MET A 112 6.18 -12.96 -12.02
N PRO A 113 4.93 -13.29 -12.41
CA PRO A 113 4.12 -14.29 -11.71
C PRO A 113 4.66 -15.72 -11.85
N ALA A 114 5.40 -16.00 -12.93
CA ALA A 114 6.04 -17.30 -13.15
C ALA A 114 7.28 -17.52 -12.27
N TYR A 115 7.91 -16.44 -11.80
CA TYR A 115 9.05 -16.55 -10.89
C TYR A 115 8.54 -16.82 -9.48
N ARG A 116 9.06 -17.88 -8.83
CA ARG A 116 8.51 -18.40 -7.56
C ARG A 116 8.94 -17.57 -6.35
N TRP A 117 8.54 -16.30 -6.30
CA TRP A 117 8.89 -15.36 -5.22
C TRP A 117 8.53 -15.85 -3.82
N ASN A 118 7.45 -16.62 -3.68
CA ASN A 118 6.99 -17.16 -2.39
C ASN A 118 7.74 -18.41 -1.93
N ASP A 119 8.53 -19.03 -2.82
CA ASP A 119 9.25 -20.27 -2.56
C ASP A 119 10.78 -20.04 -2.51
N LEU A 120 11.19 -18.80 -2.23
CA LEU A 120 12.59 -18.45 -2.01
C LEU A 120 12.97 -18.71 -0.55
N TYR A 121 13.59 -19.86 -0.29
CA TYR A 121 13.98 -20.28 1.06
C TYR A 121 15.44 -19.98 1.42
N ASN A 122 16.26 -19.64 0.44
CA ASN A 122 17.68 -19.33 0.66
C ASN A 122 18.17 -18.27 -0.34
N SER A 123 19.25 -17.57 0.01
CA SER A 123 19.92 -16.60 -0.85
C SER A 123 20.69 -17.27 -2.00
N GLY A 124 20.82 -16.56 -3.11
CA GLY A 124 21.56 -17.02 -4.29
C GLY A 124 20.69 -17.69 -5.35
N GLN A 125 19.37 -17.48 -5.29
CA GLN A 125 18.45 -17.96 -6.30
C GLN A 125 18.60 -17.14 -7.56
N GLU A 126 18.72 -17.81 -8.70
CA GLU A 126 18.87 -17.16 -9.99
C GLU A 126 17.51 -16.75 -10.54
N VAL A 127 17.45 -15.52 -11.06
CA VAL A 127 16.36 -15.05 -11.87
C VAL A 127 16.72 -15.37 -13.32
N GLU A 128 16.13 -16.41 -13.88
CA GLU A 128 16.43 -16.84 -15.24
C GLU A 128 15.79 -15.89 -16.28
N PRO A 129 16.40 -15.71 -17.47
CA PRO A 129 15.78 -15.00 -18.57
C PRO A 129 14.44 -15.61 -19.00
N PRO A 130 13.44 -14.79 -19.39
CA PRO A 130 13.50 -13.33 -19.54
C PRO A 130 13.17 -12.54 -18.27
N ALA A 131 12.96 -13.22 -17.13
CA ALA A 131 12.42 -12.60 -15.92
C ALA A 131 13.44 -11.63 -15.28
N ASP A 132 14.73 -11.84 -15.48
CA ASP A 132 15.80 -10.93 -15.06
C ASP A 132 15.71 -9.55 -15.70
N GLY A 133 15.42 -9.49 -17.00
CA GLY A 133 15.22 -8.24 -17.73
C GLY A 133 14.00 -7.48 -17.24
N VAL A 134 12.90 -8.19 -16.95
CA VAL A 134 11.70 -7.60 -16.34
C VAL A 134 12.01 -7.01 -14.97
N LEU A 135 12.79 -7.74 -14.15
CA LEU A 135 13.16 -7.28 -12.81
C LEU A 135 14.00 -5.99 -12.84
N ASP A 136 14.95 -5.89 -13.77
CA ASP A 136 15.80 -4.70 -13.91
C ASP A 136 15.00 -3.49 -14.41
N VAL A 137 14.04 -3.68 -15.32
CA VAL A 137 13.11 -2.61 -15.73
C VAL A 137 12.25 -2.16 -14.55
N LEU A 138 11.62 -3.11 -13.84
CA LEU A 138 10.75 -2.81 -12.71
C LEU A 138 11.49 -2.07 -11.58
N TRP A 139 12.73 -2.47 -11.28
CA TRP A 139 13.56 -1.79 -10.31
C TRP A 139 13.92 -0.37 -10.75
N LYS A 140 14.33 -0.18 -12.01
CA LYS A 140 14.65 1.15 -12.56
C LYS A 140 13.44 2.07 -12.54
N ASP A 141 12.28 1.60 -12.96
CA ASP A 141 11.03 2.36 -12.94
C ASP A 141 10.64 2.74 -11.51
N HIS A 142 10.82 1.81 -10.56
CA HIS A 142 10.60 2.07 -9.14
C HIS A 142 11.55 3.16 -8.62
N LEU A 143 12.84 3.09 -8.94
CA LEU A 143 13.80 4.13 -8.56
C LEU A 143 13.51 5.47 -9.24
N GLN A 144 13.09 5.50 -10.50
CA GLN A 144 12.69 6.72 -11.18
C GLN A 144 11.44 7.32 -10.53
N MET A 145 10.48 6.48 -10.15
CA MET A 145 9.31 6.89 -9.39
C MET A 145 9.73 7.49 -8.05
N LEU A 146 10.64 6.85 -7.29
CA LEU A 146 11.19 7.40 -6.04
C LEU A 146 12.01 8.67 -6.24
N ALA A 147 12.84 8.77 -7.28
CA ALA A 147 13.62 9.96 -7.58
C ALA A 147 12.70 11.12 -7.99
N SER A 148 11.62 10.81 -8.71
CA SER A 148 10.54 11.76 -8.97
C SER A 148 9.80 12.15 -7.69
N ARG A 149 10.00 11.47 -6.55
CA ARG A 149 9.51 11.87 -5.23
C ARG A 149 10.40 12.88 -4.50
N GLY A 150 11.62 13.21 -4.97
CA GLY A 150 12.52 14.28 -4.51
C GLY A 150 12.77 14.44 -2.97
N PRO A 151 13.82 15.14 -2.54
CA PRO A 151 13.89 15.65 -1.16
C PRO A 151 12.82 16.74 -0.89
N ASP A 152 12.38 17.42 -1.97
CA ASP A 152 11.26 18.35 -2.06
C ASP A 152 10.22 17.79 -3.04
N GLY A 153 9.63 16.64 -2.73
CA GLY A 153 8.80 15.88 -3.67
C GLY A 153 7.72 16.65 -4.40
N PRO A 154 7.24 16.15 -5.55
CA PRO A 154 6.36 16.88 -6.44
C PRO A 154 5.04 17.06 -5.72
N ASP A 155 4.96 18.18 -5.03
CA ASP A 155 3.80 18.99 -4.80
C ASP A 155 2.49 18.23 -4.64
N GLU A 156 2.42 17.36 -3.62
CA GLU A 156 1.13 16.82 -3.18
C GLU A 156 0.19 17.98 -2.87
N ALA A 157 0.71 19.02 -2.23
CA ALA A 157 0.04 20.29 -2.06
C ALA A 157 -0.42 20.88 -3.40
N ALA A 158 0.42 21.12 -4.41
CA ALA A 158 -0.08 21.68 -5.66
C ALA A 158 -0.96 20.73 -6.46
N ARG A 159 -0.77 19.41 -6.41
CA ARG A 159 -1.68 18.46 -7.07
C ARG A 159 -3.05 18.49 -6.42
N LEU A 160 -3.10 18.48 -5.08
CA LEU A 160 -4.33 18.65 -4.30
C LEU A 160 -4.97 20.00 -4.64
N LEU A 161 -4.22 21.10 -4.56
CA LEU A 161 -4.71 22.45 -4.82
C LEU A 161 -5.17 22.64 -6.27
N LYS A 162 -4.45 22.08 -7.26
CA LYS A 162 -4.84 22.08 -8.69
C LYS A 162 -6.13 21.30 -8.90
N GLY A 163 -6.32 20.18 -8.21
CA GLY A 163 -7.56 19.40 -8.22
C GLY A 163 -8.77 20.10 -7.58
N LEU A 164 -8.53 21.16 -6.80
CA LEU A 164 -9.56 21.94 -6.11
C LEU A 164 -9.84 23.31 -6.77
N ILE A 165 -9.21 23.61 -7.91
CA ILE A 165 -9.46 24.86 -8.65
C ILE A 165 -10.95 24.93 -9.04
N GLY A 166 -11.58 26.06 -8.74
CA GLY A 166 -12.99 26.32 -9.02
C GLY A 166 -13.97 25.63 -8.07
N ILE A 167 -13.50 24.81 -7.12
CA ILE A 167 -14.36 24.15 -6.13
C ILE A 167 -14.57 25.08 -4.94
N GLU A 168 -15.83 25.25 -4.52
CA GLU A 168 -16.17 26.00 -3.32
C GLU A 168 -15.97 25.14 -2.07
N LEU A 169 -14.93 25.45 -1.29
CA LEU A 169 -14.56 24.74 -0.08
C LEU A 169 -15.17 25.42 1.14
N ARG A 170 -15.87 24.64 1.99
CA ARG A 170 -16.38 25.15 3.27
C ARG A 170 -15.27 25.24 4.29
N THR A 171 -15.13 26.40 4.91
CA THR A 171 -14.15 26.65 5.98
C THR A 171 -14.74 26.28 7.36
N PRO A 172 -13.90 25.95 8.37
CA PRO A 172 -14.37 25.47 9.67
C PRO A 172 -15.17 26.51 10.45
N ASP A 173 -14.93 27.79 10.16
CA ASP A 173 -15.64 28.96 10.70
C ASP A 173 -16.95 29.28 9.94
N GLY A 174 -17.40 28.40 9.04
CA GLY A 174 -18.68 28.52 8.33
C GLY A 174 -18.65 29.40 7.08
N GLY A 175 -17.49 29.94 6.70
CA GLY A 175 -17.30 30.64 5.43
C GLY A 175 -17.04 29.70 4.24
N THR A 176 -16.86 30.29 3.07
CA THR A 176 -16.44 29.55 1.87
C THR A 176 -15.24 30.20 1.20
N THR A 177 -14.46 29.36 0.52
CA THR A 177 -13.22 29.74 -0.14
C THR A 177 -13.05 28.96 -1.43
N THR A 178 -12.48 29.57 -2.46
CA THR A 178 -12.29 28.96 -3.78
C THR A 178 -10.88 29.23 -4.25
N ILE A 179 -10.20 28.20 -4.75
CA ILE A 179 -8.90 28.37 -5.41
C ILE A 179 -9.20 28.79 -6.85
N VAL A 180 -8.71 29.96 -7.25
CA VAL A 180 -8.93 30.49 -8.61
C VAL A 180 -7.77 30.15 -9.55
N GLU A 181 -6.57 29.99 -9.00
CA GLU A 181 -5.36 29.68 -9.76
C GLU A 181 -4.35 29.00 -8.85
N VAL A 182 -3.48 28.15 -9.42
CA VAL A 182 -2.30 27.61 -8.75
C VAL A 182 -1.09 27.87 -9.65
N THR A 183 -0.21 28.76 -9.22
CA THR A 183 1.07 29.06 -9.86
C THR A 183 2.13 28.04 -9.43
N ASP A 184 3.38 28.24 -9.83
CA ASP A 184 4.49 27.38 -9.42
C ASP A 184 4.83 27.51 -7.92
N THR A 185 4.44 28.61 -7.27
CA THR A 185 4.78 28.90 -5.87
C THR A 185 3.57 29.07 -4.96
N ASP A 186 2.42 29.48 -5.50
CA ASP A 186 1.27 29.94 -4.73
C ASP A 186 -0.06 29.42 -5.28
N ALA A 187 -1.01 29.13 -4.39
CA ALA A 187 -2.42 29.04 -4.73
C ALA A 187 -3.10 30.39 -4.50
N ILE A 188 -3.82 30.91 -5.49
CA ILE A 188 -4.59 32.15 -5.37
C ILE A 188 -5.99 31.80 -4.86
N VAL A 189 -6.32 32.29 -3.67
CA VAL A 189 -7.51 31.87 -2.93
C VAL A 189 -8.48 33.03 -2.74
N ARG A 190 -9.67 32.92 -3.32
CA ARG A 190 -10.79 33.84 -3.13
C ARG A 190 -11.63 33.43 -1.93
N SER A 191 -12.05 34.39 -1.12
CA SER A 191 -12.97 34.18 0.01
C SER A 191 -13.93 35.36 0.12
N GLY A 192 -15.03 35.22 0.88
CA GLY A 192 -15.97 36.32 1.11
C GLY A 192 -15.32 37.60 1.69
N ARG A 193 -14.22 37.45 2.45
CA ARG A 193 -13.43 38.58 3.00
C ARG A 193 -12.32 39.08 2.08
N SER A 194 -12.05 38.41 0.96
CA SER A 194 -11.00 38.79 0.00
C SER A 194 -11.42 38.35 -1.42
N PRO A 195 -12.31 39.13 -2.08
CA PRO A 195 -12.89 38.77 -3.37
C PRO A 195 -11.87 38.75 -4.53
N GLY A 196 -10.79 39.54 -4.41
CA GLY A 196 -9.71 39.61 -5.40
C GLY A 196 -8.70 38.46 -5.36
N GLY A 197 -8.86 37.50 -4.44
CA GLY A 197 -7.89 36.43 -4.25
C GLY A 197 -6.68 36.85 -3.40
N LYS A 198 -6.11 35.92 -2.64
CA LYS A 198 -4.83 36.09 -1.95
C LYS A 198 -3.90 34.91 -2.21
N PRO A 199 -2.59 35.13 -2.40
CA PRO A 199 -1.64 34.04 -2.56
C PRO A 199 -1.46 33.27 -1.25
N VAL A 200 -1.41 31.94 -1.37
CA VAL A 200 -1.09 31.01 -0.30
C VAL A 200 0.08 30.14 -0.76
N PRO A 201 1.25 30.24 -0.11
CA PRO A 201 2.43 29.50 -0.54
C PRO A 201 2.22 27.99 -0.46
N ILE A 202 2.47 27.31 -1.57
CA ILE A 202 2.24 25.89 -1.74
C ILE A 202 3.12 25.08 -0.76
N ALA A 203 4.38 25.47 -0.60
CA ALA A 203 5.32 24.87 0.36
C ALA A 203 4.79 24.87 1.82
N ARG A 204 3.93 25.83 2.18
CA ARG A 204 3.33 25.89 3.52
C ARG A 204 2.21 24.86 3.69
N VAL A 205 1.40 24.64 2.66
CA VAL A 205 0.39 23.57 2.64
C VAL A 205 1.10 22.20 2.71
N GLN A 206 2.18 22.04 1.96
CA GLN A 206 3.01 20.83 1.97
C GLN A 206 3.56 20.54 3.38
N ALA A 207 4.10 21.54 4.07
CA ALA A 207 4.61 21.38 5.44
C ALA A 207 3.55 20.96 6.46
N VAL A 208 2.26 21.26 6.21
CA VAL A 208 1.16 20.81 7.07
C VAL A 208 0.79 19.35 6.77
N LEU A 209 0.72 18.96 5.50
CA LEU A 209 0.47 17.57 5.09
C LEU A 209 1.56 16.63 5.62
N VAL A 210 2.83 17.02 5.50
CA VAL A 210 3.96 16.26 6.05
C VAL A 210 3.82 16.05 7.57
N ARG A 211 3.45 17.10 8.32
CA ARG A 211 3.23 17.00 9.77
C ARG A 211 2.03 16.13 10.13
N LEU A 212 0.94 16.24 9.36
CA LEU A 212 -0.27 15.43 9.56
C LEU A 212 0.02 13.94 9.35
N TYR A 213 0.75 13.58 8.28
CA TYR A 213 1.13 12.19 8.03
C TYR A 213 2.13 11.66 9.04
N ALA A 214 3.07 12.49 9.50
CA ALA A 214 4.07 12.08 10.49
C ALA A 214 3.47 11.86 11.88
N LYS A 215 2.52 12.69 12.31
CA LYS A 215 2.02 12.71 13.69
C LYS A 215 0.60 12.12 13.85
N GLY A 216 -0.09 11.85 12.75
CA GLY A 216 -1.50 11.41 12.75
C GLY A 216 -2.49 12.48 13.21
N SER A 217 -1.99 13.65 13.60
CA SER A 217 -2.75 14.84 13.97
C SER A 217 -1.92 16.10 13.73
N VAL A 218 -2.59 17.22 13.48
CA VAL A 218 -1.96 18.53 13.40
C VAL A 218 -2.85 19.57 14.07
N THR A 219 -2.28 20.35 14.99
CA THR A 219 -2.95 21.51 15.56
C THR A 219 -2.68 22.69 14.65
N VAL A 220 -3.75 23.32 14.15
CA VAL A 220 -3.62 24.56 13.37
C VAL A 220 -3.79 25.73 14.35
N ASP A 221 -2.68 26.14 14.97
CA ASP A 221 -2.65 27.25 15.91
C ASP A 221 -2.81 28.60 15.16
N PRO A 222 -3.82 29.43 15.49
CA PRO A 222 -4.00 30.76 14.92
C PRO A 222 -2.88 31.77 15.21
N GLN A 223 -2.05 31.55 16.24
CA GLN A 223 -0.96 32.46 16.63
C GLN A 223 0.41 32.04 16.11
N GLU A 224 0.71 30.74 15.97
CA GLU A 224 1.94 30.28 15.28
C GLU A 224 1.82 30.38 13.75
N ALA A 225 0.60 30.36 13.22
CA ALA A 225 0.33 30.65 11.83
C ALA A 225 0.01 32.14 11.66
N GLN A 226 0.90 32.92 11.05
CA GLN A 226 0.55 34.22 10.45
C GLN A 226 -0.50 34.09 9.29
N TYR A 227 -1.27 32.99 9.21
CA TYR A 227 -2.14 32.62 8.09
C TYR A 227 -3.39 31.86 8.52
N ARG A 228 -4.44 32.03 7.70
CA ARG A 228 -5.85 31.66 7.95
C ARG A 228 -6.02 30.14 8.08
N ALA A 229 -6.07 29.64 9.32
CA ALA A 229 -6.45 28.28 9.70
C ALA A 229 -7.70 27.75 8.96
N ALA A 230 -8.59 28.66 8.57
CA ALA A 230 -9.81 28.40 7.83
C ALA A 230 -9.59 27.75 6.44
N PHE A 231 -8.61 28.22 5.66
CA PHE A 231 -8.33 27.66 4.33
C PHE A 231 -7.65 26.29 4.42
N LEU A 232 -6.65 26.16 5.31
CA LEU A 232 -5.97 24.89 5.54
C LEU A 232 -6.95 23.82 6.06
N GLY A 233 -7.84 24.18 6.99
CA GLY A 233 -8.90 23.26 7.43
C GLY A 233 -9.88 22.87 6.32
N ALA A 234 -10.12 23.74 5.34
CA ALA A 234 -10.95 23.42 4.18
C ALA A 234 -10.23 22.45 3.22
N VAL A 235 -8.94 22.67 2.96
CA VAL A 235 -8.10 21.78 2.12
C VAL A 235 -7.90 20.42 2.79
N LEU A 236 -7.58 20.38 4.09
CA LEU A 236 -7.39 19.11 4.82
C LEU A 236 -8.65 18.25 4.88
N ARG A 237 -9.85 18.85 4.85
CA ARG A 237 -11.12 18.11 4.73
C ARG A 237 -11.32 17.40 3.39
N SER A 238 -10.63 17.85 2.34
CA SER A 238 -10.67 17.19 1.04
C SER A 238 -9.70 15.99 0.96
N VAL A 239 -8.87 15.79 1.98
CA VAL A 239 -7.95 14.65 2.08
C VAL A 239 -8.69 13.48 2.74
N ASP A 240 -8.73 12.35 2.06
CA ASP A 240 -9.41 11.14 2.52
C ASP A 240 -8.88 10.68 3.89
N GLY A 241 -9.80 10.38 4.82
CA GLY A 241 -9.47 9.86 6.15
C GLY A 241 -9.09 10.92 7.20
N VAL A 242 -9.13 12.21 6.85
CA VAL A 242 -8.87 13.32 7.77
C VAL A 242 -10.17 13.81 8.41
N THR A 243 -10.22 13.85 9.75
CA THR A 243 -11.35 14.40 10.51
C THR A 243 -10.94 15.64 11.29
N ILE A 244 -11.78 16.67 11.26
CA ILE A 244 -11.56 17.90 12.02
C ILE A 244 -12.45 17.88 13.25
N SER A 245 -11.83 17.95 14.44
CA SER A 245 -12.51 17.92 15.73
C SER A 245 -12.32 19.25 16.47
N GLY A 246 -13.43 19.88 16.87
CA GLY A 246 -13.45 21.00 17.82
C GLY A 246 -13.71 22.39 17.25
N SER A 247 -14.39 23.21 18.06
CA SER A 247 -14.59 24.65 17.85
C SER A 247 -13.49 25.41 18.60
N SER A 248 -12.33 25.56 17.95
CA SER A 248 -11.17 26.36 18.35
C SER A 248 -10.50 26.05 19.71
N PRO A 249 -9.21 25.64 19.72
CA PRO A 249 -8.38 25.27 18.57
C PRO A 249 -8.87 23.95 17.99
N ALA A 250 -9.06 23.89 16.67
CA ALA A 250 -9.50 22.66 16.01
C ALA A 250 -8.33 21.66 15.96
N ALA A 251 -8.49 20.52 16.63
CA ALA A 251 -7.58 19.39 16.52
C ALA A 251 -7.97 18.58 15.28
N VAL A 252 -7.06 18.49 14.30
CA VAL A 252 -7.24 17.61 13.14
C VAL A 252 -6.67 16.25 13.51
N THR A 253 -7.50 15.21 13.45
CA THR A 253 -7.13 13.85 13.86
C THR A 253 -7.43 12.86 12.74
N THR A 254 -6.58 11.85 12.60
CA THR A 254 -6.90 10.63 11.85
C THR A 254 -7.63 9.65 12.77
N ARG A 255 -8.67 8.97 12.28
CA ARG A 255 -9.53 8.13 13.13
C ARG A 255 -8.78 6.87 13.63
N ARG A 256 -8.34 6.85 14.89
CA ARG A 256 -8.03 5.61 15.64
C ARG A 256 -9.30 5.12 16.37
N GLY A 257 -9.52 3.80 16.37
CA GLY A 257 -10.58 3.14 17.13
C GLY A 257 -10.43 3.38 18.64
N ALA A 258 -11.55 3.61 19.31
CA ALA A 258 -11.63 3.86 20.74
C ALA A 258 -11.38 2.57 21.55
N SER A 259 -10.53 2.67 22.57
CA SER A 259 -10.34 1.67 23.62
C SER A 259 -11.35 1.88 24.75
N THR A 260 -11.85 0.79 25.35
CA THR A 260 -12.53 0.80 26.66
C THR A 260 -12.41 -0.60 27.30
N PRO A 261 -12.66 -0.77 28.62
CA PRO A 261 -11.68 -1.26 29.58
C PRO A 261 -11.84 -2.75 29.93
N ALA A 262 -10.81 -3.26 30.60
CA ALA A 262 -10.69 -4.61 31.12
C ALA A 262 -11.81 -4.99 32.13
N ASP A 263 -12.29 -6.23 32.03
CA ASP A 263 -12.44 -7.08 33.21
C ASP A 263 -12.42 -8.59 32.87
N SER A 264 -12.21 -9.36 33.92
CA SER A 264 -11.56 -10.67 34.08
C SER A 264 -12.44 -11.94 33.85
N ALA A 265 -11.83 -13.06 33.40
CA ALA A 265 -11.91 -14.41 34.01
C ALA A 265 -11.38 -15.57 33.09
N THR A 266 -10.21 -16.11 33.47
CA THR A 266 -9.75 -17.52 33.55
C THR A 266 -10.21 -18.63 32.59
N GLY A 267 -9.23 -19.36 32.01
CA GLY A 267 -9.33 -20.80 31.69
C GLY A 267 -8.37 -21.35 30.62
N ASP A 268 -7.17 -21.78 31.04
CA ASP A 268 -6.19 -22.75 30.47
C ASP A 268 -6.03 -23.00 28.95
N LEU A 269 -4.83 -22.73 28.41
CA LEU A 269 -3.81 -23.75 28.06
C LEU A 269 -2.54 -23.15 27.41
N ASP A 270 -1.40 -23.65 27.87
CA ASP A 270 0.00 -23.57 27.40
C ASP A 270 0.85 -22.29 27.60
N THR A 271 1.72 -22.41 28.60
CA THR A 271 2.63 -21.43 29.21
C THR A 271 3.83 -21.09 28.32
N ILE A 272 3.89 -19.85 27.83
CA ILE A 272 5.16 -19.14 27.59
C ILE A 272 5.31 -18.16 28.75
N GLU A 273 6.38 -18.29 29.54
CA GLU A 273 6.66 -17.36 30.63
C GLU A 273 6.94 -15.96 30.08
N HIS A 274 5.92 -15.10 30.14
CA HIS A 274 6.03 -13.67 29.86
C HIS A 274 6.34 -12.95 31.17
N THR A 275 7.62 -12.74 31.47
CA THR A 275 8.03 -11.78 32.50
C THR A 275 7.64 -10.39 32.02
N GLY A 276 6.46 -9.94 32.43
CA GLY A 276 5.90 -8.67 32.01
C GLY A 276 6.76 -7.51 32.48
N THR A 277 7.57 -6.96 31.57
CA THR A 277 7.78 -5.51 31.38
C THR A 277 8.41 -5.21 30.01
N GLU A 278 8.01 -5.88 28.92
CA GLU A 278 8.49 -5.47 27.59
C GLU A 278 7.60 -4.36 27.02
N LEU A 279 7.96 -3.11 27.33
CA LEU A 279 7.50 -1.96 26.57
C LEU A 279 8.14 -2.03 25.18
N PHE A 280 7.33 -2.10 24.13
CA PHE A 280 7.78 -2.00 22.74
C PHE A 280 8.56 -0.68 22.55
N SER A 281 9.88 -0.79 22.39
CA SER A 281 10.80 0.35 22.21
C SER A 281 10.99 0.75 20.73
N GLY A 282 10.26 0.10 19.82
CA GLY A 282 10.27 0.40 18.40
C GLY A 282 9.39 1.60 18.04
N VAL A 283 9.54 2.11 16.81
CA VAL A 283 8.70 3.17 16.28
C VAL A 283 7.25 2.66 16.16
N LEU A 284 6.34 3.29 16.91
CA LEU A 284 4.92 2.91 16.99
C LEU A 284 4.14 3.14 15.68
N ASN A 285 4.60 4.05 14.83
CA ASN A 285 4.00 4.39 13.55
C ASN A 285 5.07 4.38 12.45
N ARG A 286 4.93 3.50 11.45
CA ARG A 286 5.73 3.55 10.22
C ARG A 286 4.91 4.22 9.12
N ALA A 287 5.52 5.12 8.36
CA ALA A 287 4.87 5.74 7.22
C ALA A 287 4.56 4.67 6.15
N ALA A 288 3.28 4.46 5.84
CA ALA A 288 2.85 3.68 4.69
C ALA A 288 2.76 4.61 3.48
N GLY A 289 3.87 4.73 2.74
CA GLY A 289 3.92 5.44 1.46
C GLY A 289 3.25 4.62 0.35
N GLY A 290 1.92 4.49 0.40
CA GLY A 290 1.16 3.88 -0.69
C GLY A 290 0.99 4.85 -1.85
N LEU A 291 1.28 4.41 -3.08
CA LEU A 291 0.85 5.11 -4.29
C LEU A 291 -0.69 5.17 -4.28
N SER A 292 -1.24 6.39 -4.18
CA SER A 292 -2.67 6.63 -4.38
C SER A 292 -3.02 6.36 -5.84
N ARG A 293 -3.79 5.30 -6.09
CA ARG A 293 -4.28 4.93 -7.41
C ARG A 293 -5.34 5.94 -7.85
N GLY A 294 -5.01 6.84 -8.77
CA GLY A 294 -5.92 7.92 -9.21
C GLY A 294 -7.27 7.45 -9.79
N GLU A 295 -7.31 6.24 -10.36
CA GLU A 295 -8.56 5.60 -10.80
C GLU A 295 -9.46 5.19 -9.63
N GLN A 296 -8.90 4.85 -8.46
CA GLN A 296 -9.66 4.30 -7.33
C GLN A 296 -10.59 5.36 -6.72
N THR A 297 -10.11 6.60 -6.62
CA THR A 297 -10.93 7.76 -6.21
C THR A 297 -12.05 8.01 -7.22
N ARG A 298 -11.76 7.90 -8.53
CA ARG A 298 -12.75 8.08 -9.60
C ARG A 298 -13.77 6.92 -9.67
N LEU A 299 -13.34 5.67 -9.50
CA LEU A 299 -14.19 4.48 -9.42
C LEU A 299 -15.17 4.63 -8.26
N ARG A 300 -14.65 4.98 -7.09
CA ARG A 300 -15.45 5.19 -5.90
C ARG A 300 -16.44 6.33 -6.06
N ALA A 301 -16.02 7.46 -6.62
CA ALA A 301 -16.90 8.59 -6.91
C ALA A 301 -17.99 8.22 -7.94
N ASN A 302 -17.64 7.47 -8.99
CA ASN A 302 -18.57 7.01 -10.03
C ASN A 302 -19.63 6.05 -9.47
N LEU A 303 -19.20 5.10 -8.62
CA LEU A 303 -20.11 4.12 -8.01
C LEU A 303 -21.04 4.77 -6.97
N LEU A 304 -20.55 5.74 -6.19
CA LEU A 304 -21.37 6.42 -5.18
C LEU A 304 -22.23 7.54 -5.75
N ARG A 305 -21.83 8.17 -6.86
CA ARG A 305 -22.54 9.32 -7.47
C ARG A 305 -22.88 10.44 -6.49
N GLY A 306 -22.01 10.66 -5.51
CA GLY A 306 -22.20 11.66 -4.44
C GLY A 306 -23.15 11.22 -3.31
N ALA A 307 -23.64 9.98 -3.32
CA ALA A 307 -24.44 9.44 -2.23
C ALA A 307 -23.59 9.26 -0.95
N THR A 308 -24.17 9.62 0.20
CA THR A 308 -23.57 9.40 1.51
C THR A 308 -23.73 7.96 2.00
N ASP A 309 -24.68 7.24 1.42
CA ASP A 309 -25.05 5.87 1.77
C ASP A 309 -25.42 5.11 0.51
N ALA A 310 -24.94 3.88 0.39
CA ALA A 310 -25.21 3.01 -0.74
C ALA A 310 -25.27 1.55 -0.30
N ASP A 311 -25.80 0.70 -1.17
CA ASP A 311 -25.93 -0.72 -0.88
C ASP A 311 -24.64 -1.45 -1.29
N CYS A 312 -24.23 -2.41 -0.48
CA CYS A 312 -23.20 -3.35 -0.89
C CYS A 312 -23.76 -4.27 -1.99
N ALA A 313 -23.08 -4.36 -3.12
CA ALA A 313 -23.48 -5.18 -4.26
C ALA A 313 -23.62 -6.67 -3.92
N LEU A 314 -22.91 -7.15 -2.89
CA LEU A 314 -22.89 -8.57 -2.51
C LEU A 314 -23.90 -8.89 -1.41
N CYS A 315 -23.84 -8.22 -0.25
CA CYS A 315 -24.77 -8.51 0.84
C CYS A 315 -26.09 -7.73 0.79
N GLY A 316 -26.25 -6.79 -0.15
CA GLY A 316 -27.44 -5.94 -0.31
C GLY A 316 -27.72 -4.97 0.85
N ASN A 317 -26.91 -4.98 1.90
CA ASN A 317 -27.11 -4.09 3.04
C ASN A 317 -26.67 -2.66 2.69
N ARG A 318 -27.45 -1.69 3.17
CA ARG A 318 -27.13 -0.27 3.08
C ARG A 318 -26.11 0.14 4.12
N TYR A 319 -25.05 0.81 3.68
CA TYR A 319 -24.02 1.35 4.56
C TYR A 319 -23.66 2.79 4.19
N PRO A 320 -23.17 3.58 5.17
CA PRO A 320 -22.48 4.82 4.87
C PRO A 320 -21.30 4.55 3.92
N ALA A 321 -21.07 5.47 2.98
CA ALA A 321 -20.05 5.36 1.95
C ALA A 321 -18.68 4.96 2.53
N ALA A 322 -18.32 5.47 3.71
CA ALA A 322 -17.09 5.16 4.43
C ALA A 322 -16.84 3.66 4.68
N PHE A 323 -17.88 2.82 4.72
CA PHE A 323 -17.78 1.37 4.93
C PHE A 323 -17.90 0.55 3.65
N LEU A 324 -17.97 1.21 2.50
CA LEU A 324 -17.96 0.56 1.19
C LEU A 324 -16.58 0.77 0.56
N ARG A 325 -16.13 -0.17 -0.25
CA ARG A 325 -14.93 -0.11 -1.10
C ARG A 325 -15.36 -0.20 -2.55
N ALA A 326 -14.63 0.47 -3.44
CA ALA A 326 -14.71 0.20 -4.87
C ALA A 326 -13.85 -1.04 -5.17
N ALA A 327 -14.45 -2.22 -5.01
CA ALA A 327 -13.79 -3.49 -5.25
C ALA A 327 -13.76 -3.75 -6.75
N HIS A 328 -12.60 -4.09 -7.29
CA HIS A 328 -12.50 -4.50 -8.69
C HIS A 328 -13.16 -5.87 -8.86
N ILE A 329 -13.97 -6.04 -9.90
CA ILE A 329 -14.62 -7.32 -10.23
C ILE A 329 -13.57 -8.26 -10.84
N LYS A 330 -12.90 -7.83 -11.92
CA LYS A 330 -11.68 -8.47 -12.43
C LYS A 330 -10.47 -7.86 -11.73
N ARG A 331 -9.57 -8.68 -11.19
CA ARG A 331 -8.41 -8.17 -10.43
C ARG A 331 -7.60 -7.18 -11.28
N ARG A 332 -7.44 -5.96 -10.76
CA ARG A 332 -6.74 -4.85 -11.44
C ARG A 332 -5.37 -5.23 -12.02
N ALA A 333 -4.65 -6.09 -11.30
CA ALA A 333 -3.37 -6.68 -11.69
C ALA A 333 -3.41 -7.22 -13.14
N VAL A 334 -4.44 -7.99 -13.46
CA VAL A 334 -4.61 -8.67 -14.76
C VAL A 334 -5.53 -7.92 -15.73
N CYS A 335 -5.98 -6.72 -15.36
CA CYS A 335 -6.73 -5.86 -16.27
C CYS A 335 -5.79 -5.21 -17.27
N SER A 336 -6.18 -5.22 -18.54
CA SER A 336 -5.63 -4.35 -19.56
C SER A 336 -5.87 -2.88 -19.21
N ASP A 337 -5.15 -1.99 -19.88
CA ASP A 337 -5.32 -0.56 -19.71
C ASP A 337 -6.69 -0.06 -20.17
N GLU A 338 -7.33 -0.70 -21.18
CA GLU A 338 -8.73 -0.42 -21.51
C GLU A 338 -9.67 -0.81 -20.37
N GLU A 339 -9.52 -2.01 -19.81
CA GLU A 339 -10.36 -2.51 -18.71
C GLU A 339 -10.20 -1.67 -17.43
N ARG A 340 -8.98 -1.20 -17.13
CA ARG A 340 -8.72 -0.27 -16.00
C ARG A 340 -9.41 1.09 -16.19
N ARG A 341 -9.64 1.50 -17.44
CA ARG A 341 -10.36 2.75 -17.78
C ARG A 341 -11.88 2.55 -17.87
N ASP A 342 -12.36 1.31 -17.81
CA ASP A 342 -13.79 0.98 -17.81
C ASP A 342 -14.42 1.20 -16.42
N LEU A 343 -14.38 2.45 -15.95
CA LEU A 343 -14.76 2.83 -14.60
C LEU A 343 -16.23 2.58 -14.27
N ALA A 344 -17.07 2.30 -15.28
CA ALA A 344 -18.49 2.03 -15.12
C ALA A 344 -18.76 0.55 -14.80
N ASN A 345 -17.88 -0.35 -15.24
CA ASN A 345 -18.16 -1.79 -15.23
C ASN A 345 -17.09 -2.61 -14.50
N ILE A 346 -15.86 -2.10 -14.33
CA ILE A 346 -14.74 -2.89 -13.77
C ILE A 346 -14.80 -3.07 -12.25
N ALA A 347 -15.67 -2.35 -11.55
CA ALA A 347 -15.74 -2.35 -10.09
C ALA A 347 -17.18 -2.33 -9.57
N MET A 348 -17.33 -2.74 -8.31
CA MET A 348 -18.59 -2.70 -7.55
C MET A 348 -18.38 -2.19 -6.13
N LEU A 349 -19.46 -1.82 -5.43
CA LEU A 349 -19.39 -1.46 -4.01
C LEU A 349 -19.44 -2.70 -3.13
N ALA A 350 -18.35 -2.99 -2.41
CA ALA A 350 -18.28 -4.09 -1.45
C ALA A 350 -18.07 -3.55 -0.04
N CYS A 351 -18.74 -4.12 0.96
CA CYS A 351 -18.59 -3.64 2.34
C CYS A 351 -17.29 -4.14 2.97
N VAL A 352 -16.70 -3.31 3.84
CA VAL A 352 -15.53 -3.66 4.66
C VAL A 352 -15.85 -4.68 5.75
N PHE A 353 -17.13 -4.95 6.00
CA PHE A 353 -17.60 -5.95 6.97
C PHE A 353 -17.52 -7.40 6.44
N GLY A 354 -16.71 -7.64 5.41
CA GLY A 354 -16.34 -8.96 4.95
C GLY A 354 -16.55 -9.21 3.46
N CYS A 355 -17.49 -8.52 2.80
CA CYS A 355 -17.80 -8.85 1.39
C CYS A 355 -16.63 -8.54 0.44
N ASP A 356 -15.90 -7.45 0.69
CA ASP A 356 -14.68 -7.10 -0.05
C ASP A 356 -13.63 -8.23 0.05
N ALA A 357 -13.35 -8.69 1.27
CA ALA A 357 -12.38 -9.75 1.53
C ALA A 357 -12.82 -11.13 0.99
N LEU A 358 -14.09 -11.50 1.19
CA LEU A 358 -14.62 -12.79 0.74
C LEU A 358 -14.55 -12.92 -0.79
N PHE A 359 -14.87 -11.85 -1.52
CA PHE A 359 -14.78 -11.80 -2.96
C PHE A 359 -13.32 -11.81 -3.44
N GLU A 360 -12.47 -10.97 -2.86
CA GLU A 360 -11.05 -10.89 -3.25
C GLU A 360 -10.29 -12.20 -3.03
N LEU A 361 -10.59 -12.90 -1.93
CA LEU A 361 -10.00 -14.19 -1.56
C LEU A 361 -10.66 -15.39 -2.23
N GLY A 362 -11.75 -15.19 -2.98
CA GLY A 362 -12.40 -16.27 -3.74
C GLY A 362 -13.34 -17.18 -2.94
N TYR A 363 -13.74 -16.81 -1.73
CA TYR A 363 -14.73 -17.56 -0.96
C TYR A 363 -16.15 -17.47 -1.52
N LEU A 364 -16.40 -16.51 -2.40
CA LEU A 364 -17.64 -16.41 -3.17
C LEU A 364 -17.35 -15.82 -4.55
N GLY A 365 -18.19 -16.17 -5.52
CA GLY A 365 -18.21 -15.61 -6.87
C GLY A 365 -19.64 -15.29 -7.30
N VAL A 366 -19.80 -14.61 -8.43
CA VAL A 366 -21.11 -14.33 -9.04
C VAL A 366 -21.17 -15.08 -10.37
N ASP A 367 -22.16 -15.94 -10.55
CA ASP A 367 -22.32 -16.77 -11.74
C ASP A 367 -22.83 -15.96 -12.97
N ALA A 368 -23.00 -16.64 -14.11
CA ALA A 368 -23.45 -16.03 -15.36
C ALA A 368 -24.86 -15.41 -15.28
N SER A 369 -25.69 -15.87 -14.34
CA SER A 369 -27.03 -15.35 -14.09
C SER A 369 -27.03 -14.13 -13.16
N GLY A 370 -25.88 -13.76 -12.60
CA GLY A 370 -25.75 -12.67 -11.64
C GLY A 370 -26.06 -13.08 -10.20
N VAL A 371 -25.96 -14.36 -9.86
CA VAL A 371 -26.27 -14.87 -8.53
C VAL A 371 -25.01 -15.32 -7.79
N ILE A 372 -24.92 -15.04 -6.50
CA ILE A 372 -23.79 -15.43 -5.66
C ILE A 372 -23.73 -16.95 -5.52
N ARG A 373 -22.53 -17.50 -5.64
CA ARG A 373 -22.16 -18.87 -5.27
C ARG A 373 -21.00 -18.83 -4.29
N VAL A 374 -21.00 -19.72 -3.31
CA VAL A 374 -20.01 -19.73 -2.23
C VAL A 374 -19.18 -21.00 -2.19
N SER A 375 -17.98 -20.87 -1.60
CA SER A 375 -17.05 -21.98 -1.42
C SER A 375 -17.50 -22.90 -0.29
N SER A 376 -17.33 -24.20 -0.46
CA SER A 376 -17.61 -25.21 0.58
C SER A 376 -16.46 -25.38 1.59
N ARG A 377 -15.38 -24.59 1.48
CA ARG A 377 -14.17 -24.71 2.33
C ARG A 377 -14.26 -24.02 3.67
N ALA A 378 -15.30 -23.23 3.88
CA ALA A 378 -15.47 -22.48 5.11
C ALA A 378 -16.03 -23.38 6.23
N GLU A 379 -15.55 -23.16 7.44
CA GLU A 379 -16.06 -23.80 8.66
C GLU A 379 -16.48 -22.74 9.69
N GLY A 380 -17.31 -23.14 10.65
CA GLY A 380 -17.78 -22.28 11.74
C GLY A 380 -18.48 -21.01 11.25
N ALA A 381 -18.21 -19.88 11.91
CA ALA A 381 -18.87 -18.60 11.61
C ALA A 381 -18.68 -18.10 10.17
N LEU A 382 -17.61 -18.54 9.49
CA LEU A 382 -17.39 -18.22 8.08
C LEU A 382 -18.38 -18.98 7.18
N ALA A 383 -18.66 -20.25 7.49
CA ALA A 383 -19.64 -21.05 6.77
C ALA A 383 -21.05 -20.45 6.90
N ASP A 384 -21.44 -20.07 8.12
CA ASP A 384 -22.72 -19.41 8.38
C ASP A 384 -22.86 -18.11 7.58
N ARG A 385 -21.76 -17.33 7.53
CA ARG A 385 -21.73 -16.09 6.76
C ARG A 385 -21.87 -16.33 5.26
N LEU A 386 -21.22 -17.35 4.72
CA LEU A 386 -21.33 -17.71 3.30
C LEU A 386 -22.71 -18.26 2.96
N ALA A 387 -23.30 -19.10 3.82
CA ALA A 387 -24.65 -19.61 3.65
C ALA A 387 -25.70 -18.48 3.58
N ALA A 388 -25.50 -17.39 4.34
CA ALA A 388 -26.38 -16.20 4.27
C ALA A 388 -26.22 -15.37 2.99
N LEU A 389 -25.19 -15.63 2.18
CA LEU A 389 -24.89 -14.94 0.93
C LEU A 389 -25.20 -15.79 -0.31
N ASP A 390 -25.12 -17.11 -0.20
CA ASP A 390 -25.35 -18.04 -1.30
C ASP A 390 -26.75 -17.88 -1.91
N GLY A 391 -26.84 -17.97 -3.24
CA GLY A 391 -28.10 -17.85 -3.98
C GLY A 391 -28.70 -16.45 -4.06
N ARG A 392 -28.03 -15.41 -3.53
CA ARG A 392 -28.53 -14.03 -3.62
C ARG A 392 -28.23 -13.40 -4.99
N PRO A 393 -29.17 -12.65 -5.59
CA PRO A 393 -28.91 -11.90 -6.80
C PRO A 393 -28.02 -10.67 -6.52
N VAL A 394 -27.17 -10.33 -7.48
CA VAL A 394 -26.32 -9.14 -7.47
C VAL A 394 -26.88 -8.13 -8.46
N ASP A 395 -27.61 -7.13 -7.97
CA ASP A 395 -28.26 -6.10 -8.81
C ASP A 395 -27.25 -5.29 -9.65
N ALA A 396 -25.98 -5.26 -9.24
CA ALA A 396 -24.90 -4.63 -9.99
C ALA A 396 -24.42 -5.46 -11.20
N HIS A 397 -24.83 -6.72 -11.33
CA HIS A 397 -24.47 -7.57 -12.47
C HIS A 397 -25.28 -7.18 -13.71
N THR A 398 -24.58 -6.90 -14.82
CA THR A 398 -25.17 -6.48 -16.10
C THR A 398 -24.47 -7.19 -17.24
N SER A 399 -25.06 -7.15 -18.44
CA SER A 399 -24.40 -7.67 -19.64
C SER A 399 -23.06 -6.99 -19.95
N ALA A 400 -22.86 -5.74 -19.49
CA ALA A 400 -21.64 -4.97 -19.74
C ALA A 400 -20.48 -5.36 -18.81
N ASN A 401 -20.75 -5.90 -17.63
CA ASN A 401 -19.71 -6.34 -16.67
C ASN A 401 -19.67 -7.87 -16.47
N ALA A 402 -20.55 -8.62 -17.13
CA ALA A 402 -20.63 -10.07 -17.05
C ALA A 402 -19.29 -10.76 -17.36
N SER A 403 -18.50 -10.23 -18.30
CA SER A 403 -17.17 -10.77 -18.62
C SER A 403 -16.18 -10.65 -17.47
N TYR A 404 -16.26 -9.59 -16.66
CA TYR A 404 -15.41 -9.43 -15.48
C TYR A 404 -15.81 -10.39 -14.36
N TYR A 405 -17.11 -10.60 -14.15
CA TYR A 405 -17.60 -11.60 -13.19
C TYR A 405 -17.25 -13.01 -13.64
N ALA A 406 -17.37 -13.33 -14.93
CA ALA A 406 -16.94 -14.59 -15.51
C ALA A 406 -15.46 -14.85 -15.28
N TRP A 407 -14.63 -13.83 -15.49
CA TRP A 407 -13.21 -13.92 -15.20
C TRP A 407 -12.97 -14.23 -13.73
N HIS A 408 -13.60 -13.49 -12.81
CA HIS A 408 -13.44 -13.72 -11.37
C HIS A 408 -13.89 -15.12 -10.95
N PHE A 409 -15.07 -15.54 -11.41
CA PHE A 409 -15.63 -16.85 -11.11
C PHE A 409 -14.73 -18.00 -11.57
N THR A 410 -14.09 -17.85 -12.73
CA THR A 410 -13.22 -18.88 -13.31
C THR A 410 -11.82 -18.90 -12.70
N ASN A 411 -11.29 -17.73 -12.31
CA ASN A 411 -9.88 -17.58 -11.96
C ASN A 411 -9.63 -17.43 -10.45
N ILE A 412 -10.62 -16.95 -9.71
CA ILE A 412 -10.48 -16.58 -8.30
C ILE A 412 -11.44 -17.37 -7.41
N ALA A 413 -12.71 -17.49 -7.78
CA ALA A 413 -13.71 -18.13 -6.94
C ALA A 413 -13.43 -19.64 -6.81
N ASP A 414 -13.27 -20.12 -5.57
CA ASP A 414 -13.12 -21.53 -5.24
C ASP A 414 -14.50 -22.15 -5.00
N VAL A 415 -15.31 -22.13 -6.05
CA VAL A 415 -16.70 -22.60 -6.10
C VAL A 415 -16.83 -23.63 -7.22
N ASP A 416 -17.82 -24.53 -7.12
CA ASP A 416 -17.99 -25.58 -8.14
C ASP A 416 -18.17 -24.95 -9.54
N PRO A 417 -17.24 -25.18 -10.50
CA PRO A 417 -17.32 -24.61 -11.83
C PRO A 417 -18.58 -25.01 -12.60
N ALA A 418 -19.22 -26.12 -12.24
CA ALA A 418 -20.48 -26.56 -12.85
C ALA A 418 -21.66 -25.60 -12.55
N LEU A 419 -21.52 -24.73 -11.54
CA LEU A 419 -22.52 -23.72 -11.19
C LEU A 419 -22.51 -22.51 -12.12
N TRP A 420 -21.49 -22.35 -12.97
CA TRP A 420 -21.45 -21.30 -13.98
C TRP A 420 -22.48 -21.49 -15.11
N LEU A 421 -22.84 -22.75 -15.40
CA LEU A 421 -23.71 -23.13 -16.52
C LEU A 421 -25.20 -23.25 -16.14
N ARG A 422 -25.57 -22.98 -14.88
CA ARG A 422 -26.93 -23.08 -14.35
C ARG A 422 -27.53 -21.72 -14.04
#